data_AF-A0A258LCM3-F1
#
_entry.id   AF-A0A258LCM3-F1
#
_cell.length_a   1.000
_cell.length_b   1.000
_cell.length_c   1.000
_cell.angle_alpha   90.00
_cell.angle_beta   90.00
_cell.angle_gamma   90.00
#
_symmetry.space_group_name_H-M   'P 1'
#
loop_
_entity.id
_entity.type
_entity.pdbx_description
1 polymer ?
#
loop_
_entity_poly.entity_id
_entity_poly.type
_entity_poly.pdbx_seq_one_letter_code
_entity_poly.pdbx_strand_id
1 'polypeptide(L)'
;NRRGALPTTAVTVMFGAIPMLLSGLPQMPDMLVSMTGEEWLVTITLTLGTSVIAMLAWNAGSAVLGAEKAGWYLYLLPVVSLIGGASLLGEPVRLWELAGGALVLLAVYLSQR
;
A
#
# COMPACT_ATOMS: atom_id res chain seq x y z
N ASN A 1 -8.54 26.76 -1.05
CA ASN A 1 -8.08 25.35 -0.96
C ASN A 1 -8.27 24.67 -2.33
N ARG A 2 -7.31 24.82 -3.27
CA ARG A 2 -7.57 24.75 -4.74
C ARG A 2 -6.93 23.58 -5.49
N ARG A 3 -6.53 22.50 -4.82
CA ARG A 3 -6.15 21.24 -5.48
C ARG A 3 -6.93 20.12 -4.81
N GLY A 4 -7.92 19.57 -5.52
CA GLY A 4 -8.68 18.41 -5.05
C GLY A 4 -7.76 17.21 -4.84
N ALA A 5 -8.23 16.22 -4.08
CA ALA A 5 -7.50 14.98 -3.82
C ALA A 5 -7.10 14.25 -5.13
N LEU A 6 -7.90 14.36 -6.19
CA LEU A 6 -7.67 13.71 -7.49
C LEU A 6 -6.41 14.19 -8.23
N PRO A 7 -6.18 15.50 -8.45
CA PRO A 7 -4.96 15.95 -9.12
C PRO A 7 -3.68 15.73 -8.29
N THR A 8 -3.78 15.72 -6.95
CA THR A 8 -2.61 15.45 -6.10
C THR A 8 -2.22 13.98 -6.11
N THR A 9 -3.18 13.05 -6.05
CA THR A 9 -2.90 11.62 -6.20
C THR A 9 -2.42 11.25 -7.61
N ALA A 10 -3.03 11.82 -8.65
CA ALA A 10 -2.60 11.58 -10.03
C ALA A 10 -1.13 11.96 -10.26
N VAL A 11 -0.71 13.13 -9.75
CA VAL A 11 0.69 13.59 -9.86
C VAL A 11 1.64 12.66 -9.10
N THR A 12 1.32 12.25 -7.87
CA THR A 12 2.15 11.32 -7.10
C THR A 12 2.29 9.96 -7.79
N VAL A 13 1.20 9.43 -8.35
CA VAL A 13 1.22 8.18 -9.12
C VAL A 13 2.07 8.32 -10.38
N MET A 14 1.95 9.43 -11.12
CA MET A 14 2.77 9.65 -12.32
C MET A 14 4.27 9.72 -11.99
N PHE A 15 4.64 10.43 -10.92
CA PHE A 15 6.04 10.54 -10.50
C PHE A 15 6.63 9.20 -10.01
N GLY A 16 5.82 8.31 -9.41
CA GLY A 16 6.27 6.98 -9.01
C GLY A 16 6.26 5.95 -10.15
N ALA A 17 5.24 5.99 -11.00
CA ALA A 17 5.03 4.98 -12.04
C ALA A 17 5.97 5.16 -13.23
N ILE A 18 6.26 6.39 -13.66
CA ILE A 18 7.11 6.64 -14.84
C ILE A 18 8.53 6.06 -14.65
N PRO A 19 9.26 6.32 -13.55
CA PRO A 19 10.57 5.72 -13.33
C PRO A 19 10.53 4.19 -13.23
N MET A 20 9.52 3.62 -12.56
CA MET A 20 9.37 2.17 -12.43
C MET A 20 9.07 1.48 -13.77
N LEU A 21 8.27 2.12 -14.62
CA LEU A 21 8.01 1.63 -15.97
C LEU A 21 9.29 1.69 -16.80
N LEU A 22 9.97 2.84 -16.82
CA LEU A 22 11.19 3.02 -17.62
C LEU A 22 12.31 2.05 -17.23
N SER A 23 12.46 1.72 -15.94
CA SER A 23 13.46 0.74 -15.49
C SER A 23 13.09 -0.71 -15.83
N GLY A 24 11.79 -1.04 -15.89
CA GLY A 24 11.30 -2.38 -16.20
C GLY A 24 11.10 -2.67 -17.69
N LEU A 25 11.00 -1.64 -18.54
CA LEU A 25 10.80 -1.78 -20.00
C LEU A 25 11.76 -2.78 -20.68
N PRO A 26 13.06 -2.88 -20.31
CA PRO A 26 13.97 -3.82 -20.97
C PRO A 26 13.65 -5.29 -20.67
N GLN A 27 13.11 -5.62 -19.50
CA GLN A 27 12.81 -7.00 -19.08
C GLN A 27 11.33 -7.37 -19.20
N MET A 28 10.46 -6.37 -19.34
CA MET A 28 9.00 -6.53 -19.35
C MET A 28 8.48 -7.46 -20.47
N PRO A 29 8.92 -7.35 -21.75
CA PRO A 29 8.36 -8.17 -22.83
C PRO A 29 8.56 -9.67 -22.62
N ASP A 30 9.76 -10.08 -22.20
CA ASP A 30 10.09 -11.48 -21.96
C ASP A 30 9.39 -12.02 -20.71
N MET A 31 9.23 -11.18 -19.69
CA MET A 31 8.52 -11.52 -18.46
C MET A 31 7.01 -11.72 -18.71
N LEU A 32 6.36 -10.84 -19.49
CA LEU A 32 4.92 -10.93 -19.75
C LEU A 32 4.52 -12.18 -20.55
N VAL A 33 5.39 -12.63 -21.44
CA VAL A 33 5.14 -13.83 -22.28
C VAL A 33 5.47 -15.13 -21.53
N SER A 34 6.38 -15.08 -20.56
CA SER A 34 6.75 -16.24 -19.74
C SER A 34 5.84 -16.48 -18.53
N MET A 35 5.02 -15.49 -18.14
CA MET A 35 4.06 -15.62 -17.05
C MET A 35 2.95 -16.62 -17.37
N THR A 36 2.72 -17.52 -16.43
CA THR A 36 1.63 -18.49 -16.41
C THR A 36 0.27 -17.82 -16.19
N GLY A 37 -0.82 -18.51 -16.55
CA GLY A 37 -2.18 -17.99 -16.35
C GLY A 37 -2.54 -17.72 -14.88
N GLU A 38 -1.93 -18.46 -13.95
CA GLU A 38 -2.09 -18.25 -12.51
C GLU A 38 -1.41 -16.96 -12.04
N GLU A 39 -0.17 -16.70 -12.47
CA GLU A 39 0.57 -15.48 -12.13
C GLU A 39 -0.14 -14.22 -12.66
N TRP A 40 -0.73 -14.31 -13.85
CA TRP A 40 -1.60 -13.26 -14.39
C TRP A 40 -2.82 -13.01 -13.50
N LEU A 41 -3.49 -14.07 -13.05
CA LEU A 41 -4.67 -13.94 -12.18
C LEU A 41 -4.31 -13.32 -10.82
N VAL A 42 -3.19 -13.74 -10.22
CA VAL A 42 -2.68 -13.17 -8.97
C VAL A 42 -2.36 -11.69 -9.15
N THR A 43 -1.66 -11.33 -10.23
CA THR A 43 -1.28 -9.94 -10.52
C THR A 43 -2.50 -9.04 -10.71
N ILE A 44 -3.50 -9.50 -11.45
CA ILE A 44 -4.75 -8.75 -11.68
C ILE A 44 -5.52 -8.58 -10.36
N THR A 45 -5.67 -9.66 -9.59
CA THR A 45 -6.38 -9.63 -8.30
C THR A 45 -5.70 -8.68 -7.32
N LEU A 46 -4.38 -8.73 -7.22
CA LEU A 46 -3.60 -7.81 -6.37
C LEU A 46 -3.73 -6.36 -6.85
N THR A 47 -3.61 -6.11 -8.16
CA THR A 47 -3.69 -4.74 -8.69
C THR A 47 -5.06 -4.14 -8.46
N LEU A 48 -6.14 -4.87 -8.78
CA LEU A 48 -7.52 -4.39 -8.60
C LEU A 48 -7.90 -4.29 -7.12
N GLY A 49 -7.57 -5.30 -6.31
CA GLY A 49 -7.87 -5.31 -4.89
C GLY A 49 -7.16 -4.18 -4.14
N THR A 50 -5.87 -4.03 -4.37
CA THR A 50 -5.07 -3.00 -3.67
C THR A 50 -5.35 -1.60 -4.20
N SER A 51 -5.59 -1.42 -5.50
CA SER A 51 -5.74 -0.08 -6.08
C SER A 51 -7.18 0.43 -6.09
N VAL A 52 -8.17 -0.44 -6.33
CA VAL A 52 -9.58 -0.05 -6.43
C VAL A 52 -10.27 -0.22 -5.10
N ILE A 53 -10.26 -1.44 -4.55
CA ILE A 53 -11.02 -1.75 -3.33
C ILE A 53 -10.43 -0.99 -2.13
N ALA A 54 -9.11 -1.02 -1.94
CA ALA A 54 -8.49 -0.31 -0.82
C ALA A 54 -8.69 1.21 -0.92
N MET A 55 -8.60 1.78 -2.13
CA MET A 55 -8.83 3.21 -2.35
C MET A 55 -10.28 3.62 -2.10
N LEU A 56 -11.25 2.79 -2.51
CA LEU A 56 -12.68 3.00 -2.19
C LEU A 56 -12.92 2.92 -0.68
N ALA A 57 -12.37 1.91 0.00
CA ALA A 57 -12.48 1.78 1.45
C ALA A 57 -11.84 2.98 2.18
N TRP A 58 -10.68 3.43 1.73
CA TRP A 58 -10.00 4.62 2.27
C TRP A 58 -10.83 5.89 2.09
N ASN A 59 -11.36 6.11 0.87
CA ASN A 59 -12.17 7.27 0.58
C ASN A 59 -13.49 7.27 1.37
N ALA A 60 -14.16 6.12 1.45
CA ALA A 60 -15.38 5.96 2.24
C ALA A 60 -15.13 6.20 3.74
N GLY A 61 -14.09 5.59 4.30
CA GLY A 61 -13.71 5.78 5.70
C GLY A 61 -13.31 7.23 6.01
N SER A 62 -12.52 7.85 5.14
CA SER A 62 -12.10 9.24 5.27
C SER A 62 -13.26 10.24 5.17
N ALA A 63 -14.27 9.94 4.35
CA ALA A 63 -15.46 10.76 4.24
C ALA A 63 -16.31 10.75 5.53
N VAL A 64 -16.35 9.61 6.24
CA VAL A 64 -17.09 9.47 7.51
C VAL A 64 -16.31 10.05 8.70
N LEU A 65 -15.00 9.78 8.78
CA LEU A 65 -14.18 10.14 9.95
C LEU A 65 -13.54 11.52 9.86
N GLY A 66 -13.47 12.09 8.65
CA GLY A 66 -12.66 13.27 8.35
C GLY A 66 -11.18 12.90 8.16
N ALA A 67 -10.49 13.63 7.27
CA ALA A 67 -9.12 13.31 6.85
C ALA A 67 -8.10 13.27 8.00
N GLU A 68 -8.30 14.10 9.04
CA GLU A 68 -7.43 14.15 10.21
C GLU A 68 -7.45 12.85 11.01
N LYS A 69 -8.65 12.37 11.39
CA LYS A 69 -8.82 11.12 12.14
C LYS A 69 -8.50 9.89 11.29
N ALA A 70 -8.82 9.93 10.00
CA ALA A 70 -8.48 8.86 9.07
C ALA A 70 -6.96 8.67 8.96
N GLY A 71 -6.19 9.78 8.95
CA GLY A 71 -4.72 9.74 8.92
C GLY A 71 -4.10 8.95 10.07
N TRP A 72 -4.75 8.90 11.24
CA TRP A 72 -4.27 8.13 12.38
C TRP A 72 -4.30 6.61 12.15
N TYR A 73 -5.14 6.11 11.25
CA TYR A 73 -5.19 4.68 10.92
C TYR A 73 -4.03 4.25 10.03
N LEU A 74 -3.40 5.17 9.28
CA LEU A 74 -2.21 4.87 8.49
C LEU A 74 -1.05 4.42 9.36
N TYR A 75 -1.02 4.88 10.60
CA TYR A 75 -0.04 4.48 11.60
C TYR A 75 -0.14 3.03 12.04
N LEU A 76 -1.30 2.41 11.87
CA LEU A 76 -1.50 0.99 12.16
C LEU A 76 -1.14 0.11 10.97
N LEU A 77 -0.87 0.67 9.78
CA LEU A 77 -0.53 -0.10 8.59
C LEU A 77 0.61 -1.09 8.84
N PRO A 78 1.74 -0.74 9.51
CA PRO A 78 2.83 -1.70 9.72
C PRO A 78 2.42 -2.90 10.57
N VAL A 79 1.54 -2.70 11.56
CA VAL A 79 1.02 -3.78 12.40
C VAL A 79 0.09 -4.68 11.60
N VAL A 80 -0.81 -4.10 10.82
CA VAL A 80 -1.73 -4.84 9.94
C VAL A 80 -0.94 -5.62 8.88
N SER A 81 0.08 -5.00 8.27
CA SER A 81 0.96 -5.65 7.29
C SER A 81 1.74 -6.81 7.91
N LEU A 82 2.26 -6.67 9.14
CA LEU A 82 2.95 -7.75 9.83
C LEU A 82 2.02 -8.95 10.08
N ILE A 83 0.82 -8.68 10.58
CA ILE A 83 -0.19 -9.72 10.83
C ILE A 83 -0.60 -10.38 9.50
N GLY A 84 -0.77 -9.58 8.44
CA GLY A 84 -1.10 -10.05 7.09
C GLY A 84 -0.01 -10.96 6.52
N GLY A 85 1.27 -10.54 6.57
CA GLY A 85 2.39 -11.36 6.11
C GLY A 85 2.51 -12.67 6.87
N ALA A 86 2.38 -12.63 8.20
CA ALA A 86 2.43 -13.84 9.03
C ALA A 86 1.28 -14.82 8.75
N SER A 87 0.06 -14.31 8.56
CA SER A 87 -1.15 -15.15 8.45
C SER A 87 -1.49 -15.58 7.02
N LEU A 88 -1.32 -14.70 6.03
CA LEU A 88 -1.68 -14.94 4.63
C LEU A 88 -0.52 -15.51 3.81
N LEU A 89 0.71 -15.05 4.09
CA LEU A 89 1.91 -15.45 3.33
C LEU A 89 2.75 -16.49 4.08
N GLY A 90 2.46 -16.73 5.37
CA GLY A 90 3.22 -17.64 6.21
C GLY A 90 4.64 -17.14 6.50
N GLU A 91 4.86 -15.82 6.42
CA GLU A 91 6.17 -15.23 6.66
C GLU A 91 6.57 -15.38 8.14
N PRO A 92 7.81 -15.82 8.43
CA PRO A 92 8.26 -15.99 9.79
C PRO A 92 8.42 -14.63 10.47
N VAL A 93 7.64 -14.37 11.52
CA VAL A 93 7.73 -13.13 12.31
C VAL A 93 9.05 -13.09 13.06
N ARG A 94 9.95 -12.20 12.64
CA ARG A 94 11.28 -12.02 13.22
C ARG A 94 11.27 -10.95 14.30
N LEU A 95 12.22 -11.05 15.23
CA LEU A 95 12.33 -10.10 16.35
C LEU A 95 12.53 -8.64 15.89
N TRP A 96 13.20 -8.42 14.76
CA TRP A 96 13.39 -7.07 14.21
C TRP A 96 12.11 -6.49 13.61
N GLU A 97 11.19 -7.32 13.09
CA GLU A 97 9.89 -6.87 12.59
C GLU A 97 9.01 -6.40 13.74
N LEU A 98 9.04 -7.15 14.86
CA LEU A 98 8.38 -6.76 16.10
C LEU A 98 8.97 -5.47 16.67
N ALA A 99 10.30 -5.33 16.67
CA ALA A 99 10.96 -4.09 17.10
C ALA A 99 10.59 -2.89 16.21
N GLY A 100 10.53 -3.09 14.89
CA GLY A 100 10.07 -2.07 13.94
C GLY A 100 8.61 -1.68 14.15
N GLY A 101 7.73 -2.67 14.31
CA GLY A 101 6.31 -2.44 14.62
C GLY A 101 6.11 -1.70 15.94
N ALA A 102 6.85 -2.07 16.99
CA ALA A 102 6.82 -1.39 18.28
C ALA A 102 7.32 0.06 18.18
N LEU A 103 8.38 0.31 17.41
CA LEU A 103 8.92 1.65 17.20
C LEU A 103 7.93 2.56 16.45
N VAL A 104 7.22 2.03 15.44
CA VAL A 104 6.13 2.76 14.78
C VAL A 104 5.04 3.10 15.79
N LEU A 105 4.55 2.12 16.55
CA LEU A 105 3.50 2.37 17.56
C LEU A 105 3.93 3.42 18.59
N LEU A 106 5.19 3.42 19.00
CA LEU A 106 5.75 4.41 19.91
C LEU A 106 5.77 5.82 19.29
N ALA A 107 6.21 5.94 18.03
CA ALA A 107 6.22 7.22 17.31
C ALA A 107 4.81 7.81 17.18
N VAL A 108 3.82 6.95 16.99
CA VAL A 108 2.41 7.31 16.83
C VAL A 108 1.82 7.79 18.14
N TYR A 109 2.10 7.06 19.22
CA TYR A 109 1.73 7.46 20.57
C TYR A 109 2.29 8.85 20.92
N LEU A 110 3.54 9.13 20.54
CA LEU A 110 4.17 10.44 20.74
C LEU A 110 3.55 11.53 19.86
N SER A 111 3.16 11.21 18.61
CA SER A 111 2.58 12.19 17.67
C SER A 111 1.13 12.58 17.99
N GLN A 112 0.42 11.78 18.80
CA GLN A 112 -0.96 12.09 19.22
C GLN A 112 -1.04 12.81 20.58
N ARG A 113 0.11 13.11 21.18
CA ARG A 113 0.22 13.87 22.43
C ARG A 113 0.61 15.32 22.15
#